data_AF-A0A6C0DAA7-F1
#
_entry.id   AF-A0A6C0DAA7-F1
#
_cell.length_a   1.000
_cell.length_b   1.000
_cell.length_c   1.000
_cell.angle_alpha   90.00
_cell.angle_beta   90.00
_cell.angle_gamma   90.00
#
_symmetry.space_group_name_H-M   'P 1'
#
loop_
_entity.id
_entity.type
_entity.pdbx_description
1 polymer ?
#
loop_
_entity_poly.entity_id
_entity_poly.type
_entity_poly.pdbx_seq_one_letter_code
_entity_poly.pdbx_strand_id
1 'polypeptide(L)'
;MKDNYDKETLTIRFNNFKTSYKSDQELIDKGLPIRHQNTPEDISENMTKEIIKNKEGDDSCVWCKGVDKKHGLTGDLYSNKYDKKSPIEVKSFTSNGPSQFGPDKKFGVLYFLDLRKWLDDEIVLWKVNLNHSSDEFKNIKVNKKQTLGEQLLEGRRPHISWDKIYPQISEFCEKIYEGTFENIFLKI
;
A
#
# COMPACT_ATOMS: atom_id res chain seq x y z
N MET A 1 -15.67 -15.58 1.32
CA MET A 1 -16.05 -14.60 0.27
C MET A 1 -15.17 -14.90 -0.92
N LYS A 2 -15.71 -15.14 -2.13
CA LYS A 2 -14.85 -15.45 -3.29
C LYS A 2 -14.23 -14.16 -3.82
N ASP A 3 -12.91 -14.09 -3.74
CA ASP A 3 -12.08 -13.07 -4.40
C ASP A 3 -11.61 -13.65 -5.74
N ASN A 4 -11.86 -12.94 -6.84
CA ASN A 4 -11.54 -13.43 -8.18
C ASN A 4 -10.12 -13.05 -8.65
N TYR A 5 -9.33 -12.35 -7.84
CA TYR A 5 -7.94 -12.01 -8.18
C TYR A 5 -6.97 -13.05 -7.59
N ASP A 6 -6.60 -14.02 -8.42
CA ASP A 6 -5.77 -15.15 -8.04
C ASP A 6 -4.26 -14.91 -8.24
N LYS A 7 -3.46 -15.90 -7.81
CA LYS A 7 -2.00 -15.90 -7.93
C LYS A 7 -1.52 -15.77 -9.38
N GLU A 8 -2.19 -16.46 -10.30
CA GLU A 8 -1.81 -16.45 -11.71
C GLU A 8 -2.01 -15.06 -12.32
N THR A 9 -3.18 -14.46 -12.07
CA THR A 9 -3.50 -13.09 -12.45
C THR A 9 -2.48 -12.11 -11.88
N LEU A 10 -2.18 -12.20 -10.58
CA LEU A 10 -1.18 -11.32 -9.94
C LEU A 10 0.20 -11.47 -10.59
N THR A 11 0.62 -12.70 -10.86
CA THR A 11 1.92 -12.98 -11.47
C THR A 11 2.04 -12.40 -12.87
N ILE A 12 1.02 -12.59 -13.72
CA ILE A 12 0.97 -12.02 -15.07
C ILE A 12 1.01 -10.50 -15.00
N ARG A 13 0.18 -9.89 -14.15
CA ARG A 13 0.08 -8.43 -14.00
C ARG A 13 1.38 -7.82 -13.50
N PHE A 14 2.01 -8.43 -12.49
CA PHE A 14 3.31 -8.01 -11.95
C PHE A 14 4.42 -8.08 -13.00
N ASN A 15 4.51 -9.18 -13.77
CA ASN A 15 5.52 -9.32 -14.83
C ASN A 15 5.34 -8.32 -15.97
N ASN A 16 4.09 -8.03 -16.34
CA ASN A 16 3.80 -6.99 -17.33
C ASN A 16 4.22 -5.61 -16.81
N PHE A 17 3.92 -5.29 -15.55
CA PHE A 17 4.38 -4.05 -14.92
C PHE A 17 5.91 -3.97 -14.85
N LYS A 18 6.61 -5.05 -14.47
CA LYS A 18 8.08 -5.16 -14.47
C LYS A 18 8.67 -4.88 -15.85
N THR A 19 8.05 -5.43 -16.89
CA THR A 19 8.50 -5.24 -18.27
C THR A 19 8.32 -3.78 -18.71
N SER A 20 7.13 -3.20 -18.50
CA SER A 20 6.88 -1.80 -18.85
C SER A 20 7.78 -0.83 -18.09
N TYR A 21 8.00 -1.07 -16.78
CA TYR A 21 8.86 -0.21 -15.97
C TYR A 21 10.31 -0.24 -16.45
N LYS A 22 10.85 -1.42 -16.81
CA LYS A 22 12.19 -1.53 -17.40
C LYS A 22 12.28 -0.80 -18.74
N SER A 23 11.26 -0.93 -19.59
CA SER A 23 11.19 -0.19 -20.85
C SER A 23 11.18 1.32 -20.64
N ASP A 24 10.41 1.82 -19.66
CA ASP A 24 10.38 3.24 -19.31
C ASP A 24 11.75 3.71 -18.78
N GLN A 25 12.43 2.87 -17.98
CA GLN A 25 13.77 3.17 -17.47
C GLN A 25 14.79 3.35 -18.61
N GLU A 26 14.79 2.47 -19.61
CA GLU A 26 15.69 2.58 -20.76
C GLU A 26 15.47 3.88 -21.56
N LEU A 27 14.22 4.37 -21.65
CA LEU A 27 13.91 5.63 -22.31
C LEU A 27 14.39 6.83 -21.48
N ILE A 28 14.20 6.77 -20.16
CA ILE A 28 14.69 7.80 -19.22
C ILE A 28 16.22 7.88 -19.28
N ASP A 29 16.91 6.74 -19.28
CA ASP A 29 18.37 6.67 -19.35
C ASP A 29 18.92 7.24 -20.67
N LYS A 30 18.12 7.18 -21.75
CA LYS A 30 18.41 7.85 -23.03
C LYS A 30 18.07 9.35 -23.05
N GLY A 31 17.62 9.90 -21.93
CA GLY A 31 17.35 11.33 -21.75
C GLY A 31 15.90 11.75 -22.02
N LEU A 32 14.96 10.81 -22.18
CA LEU A 32 13.55 11.16 -22.31
C LEU A 32 13.01 11.66 -20.95
N PRO A 33 12.43 12.88 -20.84
CA PRO A 33 12.02 13.48 -19.58
C PRO A 33 10.64 13.00 -19.13
N ILE A 34 10.44 11.67 -19.07
CA ILE A 34 9.23 11.05 -18.53
C ILE A 34 9.45 10.59 -17.08
N ARG A 35 8.36 10.23 -16.41
CA ARG A 35 8.39 9.62 -15.08
C ARG A 35 7.86 8.21 -15.18
N HIS A 36 8.34 7.37 -14.28
CA HIS A 36 7.76 6.05 -14.06
C HIS A 36 6.29 6.14 -13.69
N GLN A 37 5.55 5.13 -14.14
CA GLN A 37 4.18 4.91 -13.74
C GLN A 37 4.12 4.55 -12.25
N ASN A 38 3.07 5.00 -11.56
CA ASN A 38 2.80 4.49 -10.22
C ASN A 38 2.45 3.00 -10.29
N THR A 39 2.73 2.26 -9.23
CA THR A 39 2.32 0.86 -9.13
C THR A 39 0.80 0.75 -9.33
N PRO A 40 0.32 -0.10 -10.25
CA PRO A 40 -1.10 -0.33 -10.43
C PRO A 40 -1.77 -0.78 -9.12
N GLU A 41 -2.95 -0.23 -8.85
CA GLU A 41 -3.71 -0.52 -7.62
C GLU A 41 -3.93 -2.02 -7.45
N ASP A 42 -4.34 -2.72 -8.51
CA ASP A 42 -4.63 -4.14 -8.48
C ASP A 42 -3.39 -4.96 -8.10
N ILE A 43 -2.20 -4.57 -8.58
CA ILE A 43 -0.95 -5.25 -8.22
C ILE A 43 -0.60 -4.99 -6.77
N SER A 44 -0.54 -3.72 -6.35
CA SER A 44 -0.11 -3.36 -5.00
C SER A 44 -1.04 -3.86 -3.89
N GLU A 45 -2.35 -3.77 -4.09
CA GLU A 45 -3.34 -4.26 -3.15
C GLU A 45 -3.30 -5.80 -3.07
N ASN A 46 -3.16 -6.52 -4.19
CA ASN A 46 -3.13 -7.98 -4.17
C ASN A 46 -1.78 -8.57 -3.71
N MET A 47 -0.65 -7.88 -3.94
CA MET A 47 0.62 -8.25 -3.28
C MET A 47 0.47 -8.15 -1.76
N THR A 48 -0.08 -7.04 -1.28
CA THR A 48 -0.32 -6.80 0.15
C THR A 48 -1.27 -7.86 0.73
N LYS A 49 -2.36 -8.18 0.02
CA LYS A 49 -3.30 -9.26 0.38
C LYS A 49 -2.60 -10.60 0.59
N GLU A 50 -1.79 -11.03 -0.38
CA GLU A 50 -1.11 -12.33 -0.30
C GLU A 50 -0.06 -12.36 0.82
N ILE A 51 0.66 -11.25 1.04
CA ILE A 51 1.56 -11.12 2.20
C ILE A 51 0.78 -11.23 3.52
N ILE A 52 -0.32 -10.50 3.68
CA ILE A 52 -1.16 -10.55 4.90
C ILE A 52 -1.65 -11.99 5.16
N LYS A 53 -2.16 -12.67 4.13
CA LYS A 53 -2.64 -14.06 4.26
C LYS A 53 -1.53 -15.01 4.68
N ASN A 54 -0.36 -14.90 4.05
CA ASN A 54 0.70 -15.91 4.19
C ASN A 54 1.68 -15.62 5.33
N LYS A 55 1.82 -14.36 5.75
CA LYS A 55 2.79 -13.93 6.78
C LYS A 55 2.12 -13.59 8.12
N GLU A 56 0.89 -13.06 8.09
CA GLU A 56 0.11 -12.80 9.31
C GLU A 56 -0.98 -13.86 9.58
N GLY A 57 -1.06 -14.90 8.73
CA GLY A 57 -2.04 -15.98 8.86
C GLY A 57 -3.49 -15.53 8.72
N ASP A 58 -3.75 -14.40 8.04
CA ASP A 58 -5.09 -13.85 7.91
C ASP A 58 -5.75 -14.27 6.59
N ASP A 59 -6.23 -15.52 6.55
CA ASP A 59 -6.92 -16.09 5.39
C ASP A 59 -8.26 -15.38 5.08
N SER A 60 -8.73 -14.46 5.94
CA SER A 60 -9.94 -13.66 5.69
C SER A 60 -9.68 -12.42 4.83
N CYS A 61 -8.41 -12.09 4.58
CA CYS A 61 -8.04 -10.92 3.78
C CYS A 61 -8.43 -11.10 2.31
N VAL A 62 -9.23 -10.18 1.78
CA VAL A 62 -9.72 -10.18 0.39
C VAL A 62 -9.58 -8.82 -0.25
N TRP A 63 -9.44 -8.79 -1.58
CA TRP A 63 -9.47 -7.56 -2.35
C TRP A 63 -10.90 -7.05 -2.50
N CYS A 64 -11.21 -5.84 -2.00
CA CYS A 64 -12.57 -5.32 -1.98
C CYS A 64 -13.21 -5.21 -3.37
N LYS A 65 -12.41 -4.93 -4.42
CA LYS A 65 -12.88 -4.85 -5.81
C LYS A 65 -12.98 -6.23 -6.49
N GLY A 66 -12.31 -7.24 -5.93
CA GLY A 66 -12.32 -8.62 -6.44
C GLY A 66 -13.53 -9.45 -5.99
N VAL A 67 -14.33 -8.92 -5.06
CA VAL A 67 -15.47 -9.62 -4.46
C VAL A 67 -16.81 -9.09 -4.98
N ASP A 68 -17.85 -9.92 -4.89
CA ASP A 68 -19.22 -9.56 -5.28
C ASP A 68 -19.74 -8.36 -4.46
N LYS A 69 -20.29 -7.35 -5.15
CA LYS A 69 -20.82 -6.11 -4.56
C LYS A 69 -21.87 -6.35 -3.47
N LYS A 70 -22.58 -7.50 -3.47
CA LYS A 70 -23.54 -7.85 -2.41
C LYS A 70 -22.93 -7.91 -1.02
N HIS A 71 -21.61 -8.06 -0.91
CA HIS A 71 -20.92 -8.07 0.38
C HIS A 71 -20.71 -6.67 0.99
N GLY A 72 -20.96 -5.62 0.20
CA GLY A 72 -20.89 -4.22 0.65
C GLY A 72 -19.48 -3.81 1.08
N LEU A 73 -18.44 -4.40 0.48
CA LEU A 73 -17.06 -4.03 0.77
C LEU A 73 -16.63 -2.84 -0.08
N THR A 74 -15.90 -1.92 0.52
CA THR A 74 -15.33 -0.72 -0.12
C THR A 74 -13.89 -0.52 0.37
N GLY A 75 -13.15 0.36 -0.31
CA GLY A 75 -11.72 0.57 -0.03
C GLY A 75 -10.82 -0.43 -0.76
N ASP A 76 -9.66 -0.69 -0.16
CA ASP A 76 -8.57 -1.41 -0.82
C ASP A 76 -8.68 -2.92 -0.46
N LEU A 77 -8.45 -3.26 0.82
CA LEU A 77 -8.55 -4.65 1.33
C LEU A 77 -9.49 -4.74 2.54
N TYR A 78 -10.11 -5.91 2.73
CA TYR A 78 -10.92 -6.22 3.91
C TYR A 78 -10.43 -7.50 4.58
N SER A 79 -10.44 -7.52 5.90
CA SER A 79 -10.24 -8.70 6.75
C SER A 79 -11.25 -8.65 7.90
N ASN A 80 -11.61 -9.82 8.44
CA ASN A 80 -12.48 -9.93 9.62
C ASN A 80 -11.89 -9.31 10.89
N LYS A 81 -10.60 -8.96 10.89
CA LYS A 81 -9.96 -8.21 11.97
C LYS A 81 -10.39 -6.74 12.04
N TYR A 82 -11.01 -6.20 10.99
CA TYR A 82 -11.33 -4.78 10.87
C TYR A 82 -12.81 -4.55 10.50
N ASP A 83 -13.33 -3.39 10.90
CA ASP A 83 -14.69 -2.98 10.55
C ASP A 83 -14.79 -2.63 9.05
N LYS A 84 -15.89 -3.01 8.39
CA LYS A 84 -16.12 -2.72 6.96
C LYS A 84 -16.07 -1.24 6.61
N LYS A 85 -16.42 -0.34 7.54
CA LYS A 85 -16.38 1.12 7.38
C LYS A 85 -14.99 1.71 7.62
N SER A 86 -14.06 0.92 8.17
CA SER A 86 -12.66 1.26 8.39
C SER A 86 -11.78 0.09 7.92
N PRO A 87 -11.76 -0.19 6.61
CA PRO A 87 -11.03 -1.32 6.03
C PRO A 87 -9.50 -1.12 6.11
N ILE A 88 -8.75 -2.04 5.54
CA ILE A 88 -7.31 -1.91 5.35
C ILE A 88 -7.06 -0.89 4.22
N GLU A 89 -6.18 0.07 4.48
CA GLU A 89 -5.64 0.99 3.47
C GLU A 89 -4.27 0.51 2.99
N VAL A 90 -4.03 0.55 1.68
CA VAL A 90 -2.73 0.22 1.08
C VAL A 90 -2.13 1.46 0.42
N LYS A 91 -0.88 1.75 0.75
CA LYS A 91 -0.04 2.75 0.07
C LYS A 91 1.14 2.04 -0.54
N SER A 92 1.37 2.24 -1.83
CA SER A 92 2.54 1.70 -2.52
C SER A 92 3.39 2.82 -3.12
N PHE A 93 4.69 2.61 -3.16
CA PHE A 93 5.61 3.58 -3.73
C PHE A 93 6.85 2.90 -4.32
N THR A 94 7.28 3.38 -5.49
CA THR A 94 8.50 2.93 -6.20
C THR A 94 9.62 3.96 -6.11
N SER A 95 9.39 5.07 -5.40
CA SER A 95 10.32 6.18 -5.21
C SER A 95 10.01 6.92 -3.91
N ASN A 96 10.75 8.00 -3.61
CA ASN A 96 10.49 8.85 -2.45
C ASN A 96 9.36 9.88 -2.69
N GLY A 97 8.50 9.64 -3.71
CA GLY A 97 7.30 10.42 -3.97
C GLY A 97 6.33 10.39 -2.79
N PRO A 98 5.49 11.45 -2.64
CA PRO A 98 4.56 11.52 -1.52
C PRO A 98 3.39 10.54 -1.67
N SER A 99 3.01 9.92 -0.56
CA SER A 99 1.69 9.28 -0.42
C SER A 99 0.61 10.33 -0.18
N GLN A 100 -0.59 10.06 -0.68
CA GLN A 100 -1.75 10.95 -0.52
C GLN A 100 -2.78 10.37 0.45
N PHE A 101 -3.30 11.22 1.33
CA PHE A 101 -4.36 10.86 2.29
C PHE A 101 -5.64 11.64 1.98
N GLY A 102 -6.77 10.95 1.88
CA GLY A 102 -8.07 11.58 1.62
C GLY A 102 -8.71 12.11 2.91
N PRO A 103 -9.30 13.32 2.91
CA PRO A 103 -9.90 13.91 4.12
C PRO A 103 -10.99 13.04 4.75
N ASP A 104 -11.77 12.35 3.93
CA ASP A 104 -12.89 11.51 4.39
C ASP A 104 -12.56 10.02 4.48
N LYS A 105 -11.29 9.62 4.22
CA LYS A 105 -10.95 8.19 4.16
C LYS A 105 -10.77 7.63 5.57
N LYS A 106 -11.60 6.65 5.91
CA LYS A 106 -11.51 5.87 7.15
C LYS A 106 -10.78 4.56 6.88
N PHE A 107 -9.87 4.20 7.76
CA PHE A 107 -9.14 2.94 7.72
C PHE A 107 -8.89 2.43 9.14
N GLY A 108 -8.86 1.11 9.29
CA GLY A 108 -8.60 0.42 10.55
C GLY A 108 -7.11 0.12 10.74
N VAL A 109 -6.37 -0.01 9.64
CA VAL A 109 -4.92 -0.22 9.60
C VAL A 109 -4.38 0.27 8.26
N LEU A 110 -3.11 0.63 8.23
CA LEU A 110 -2.41 1.12 7.04
C LEU A 110 -1.22 0.23 6.74
N TYR A 111 -1.11 -0.21 5.48
CA TYR A 111 0.05 -0.93 4.99
C TYR A 111 0.79 -0.10 3.94
N PHE A 112 2.11 -0.03 4.08
CA PHE A 112 3.01 0.59 3.13
C PHE A 112 3.83 -0.49 2.40
N LEU A 113 3.56 -0.65 1.11
CA LEU A 113 4.30 -1.52 0.21
C LEU A 113 5.44 -0.72 -0.43
N ASP A 114 6.65 -0.92 0.08
CA ASP A 114 7.88 -0.32 -0.43
C ASP A 114 8.39 -1.15 -1.61
N LEU A 115 8.33 -0.54 -2.79
CA LEU A 115 8.80 -1.09 -4.06
C LEU A 115 9.94 -0.24 -4.61
N ARG A 116 10.76 0.40 -3.77
CA ARG A 116 11.92 1.16 -4.28
C ARG A 116 13.01 0.27 -4.85
N LYS A 117 13.13 -0.98 -4.36
CA LYS A 117 14.14 -1.96 -4.78
C LYS A 117 13.57 -3.26 -5.35
N TRP A 118 12.31 -3.23 -5.79
CA TRP A 118 11.62 -4.41 -6.32
C TRP A 118 12.24 -5.01 -7.59
N LEU A 119 13.04 -4.23 -8.34
CA LEU A 119 13.81 -4.74 -9.49
C LEU A 119 15.03 -5.55 -9.05
N ASP A 120 15.54 -5.30 -7.85
CA ASP A 120 16.61 -6.02 -7.17
C ASP A 120 16.06 -7.10 -6.22
N ASP A 121 14.83 -7.56 -6.50
CA ASP A 121 14.10 -8.58 -5.77
C ASP A 121 13.90 -8.30 -4.26
N GLU A 122 13.89 -7.02 -3.87
CA GLU A 122 13.58 -6.56 -2.51
C GLU A 122 12.23 -5.82 -2.49
N ILE A 123 11.22 -6.48 -1.92
CA ILE A 123 9.90 -5.92 -1.60
C ILE A 123 9.77 -5.88 -0.08
N VAL A 124 9.38 -4.73 0.47
CA VAL A 124 9.13 -4.59 1.91
C VAL A 124 7.69 -4.20 2.17
N LEU A 125 7.02 -4.91 3.09
CA LEU A 125 5.70 -4.52 3.58
C LEU A 125 5.80 -4.07 5.03
N TRP A 126 5.44 -2.82 5.26
CA TRP A 126 5.28 -2.25 6.59
C TRP A 126 3.82 -2.20 6.97
N LYS A 127 3.48 -2.71 8.15
CA LYS A 127 2.21 -2.49 8.81
C LYS A 127 2.36 -1.35 9.79
N VAL A 128 1.45 -0.39 9.74
CA VAL A 128 1.36 0.70 10.70
C VAL A 128 0.21 0.39 11.63
N ASN A 129 0.51 0.06 12.89
CA ASN A 129 -0.46 -0.27 13.94
C ASN A 129 -1.18 0.99 14.48
N LEU A 130 -1.62 1.86 13.58
CA LEU A 130 -2.42 3.06 13.81
C LEU A 130 -3.62 3.03 12.86
N ASN A 131 -4.67 3.76 13.22
CA ASN A 131 -5.87 3.90 12.40
C ASN A 131 -6.15 5.39 12.10
N HIS A 132 -7.17 5.66 11.28
CA HIS A 132 -7.52 7.03 10.88
C HIS A 132 -7.84 8.00 12.04
N SER A 133 -8.19 7.45 13.22
CA SER A 133 -8.55 8.23 14.41
C SER A 133 -7.39 8.39 15.40
N SER A 134 -6.30 7.63 15.26
CA SER A 134 -5.12 7.72 16.12
C SER A 134 -4.52 9.12 16.16
N ASP A 135 -4.20 9.61 17.36
CA ASP A 135 -3.63 10.95 17.53
C ASP A 135 -2.20 11.02 16.99
N GLU A 136 -1.44 9.93 17.12
CA GLU A 136 -0.08 9.81 16.56
C GLU A 136 -0.09 9.96 15.05
N PHE A 137 -1.09 9.38 14.37
CA PHE A 137 -1.26 9.52 12.92
C PHE A 137 -1.66 10.95 12.53
N LYS A 138 -2.60 11.55 13.25
CA LYS A 138 -3.03 12.95 13.01
C LYS A 138 -1.92 13.95 13.28
N ASN A 139 -1.01 13.67 14.21
CA ASN A 139 0.07 14.58 14.61
C ASN A 139 1.31 14.52 13.70
N ILE A 140 1.36 13.61 12.73
CA ILE A 140 2.43 13.56 11.71
C ILE A 140 2.55 14.93 11.03
N LYS A 141 3.71 15.57 11.13
CA LYS A 141 3.99 16.85 10.48
C LYS A 141 4.18 16.64 8.99
N VAL A 142 3.31 17.28 8.20
CA VAL A 142 3.40 17.31 6.72
C VAL A 142 4.38 18.39 6.27
N ASN A 143 4.41 19.51 6.98
CA ASN A 143 5.38 20.58 6.79
C ASN A 143 5.66 21.28 8.14
N LYS A 144 6.48 22.34 8.12
CA LYS A 144 6.84 23.08 9.35
C LYS A 144 5.65 23.67 10.11
N LYS A 145 4.52 23.92 9.43
CA LYS A 145 3.36 24.62 9.97
C LYS A 145 2.22 23.68 10.33
N GLN A 146 2.02 22.61 9.55
CA GLN A 146 0.81 21.80 9.64
C GLN A 146 1.07 20.30 9.83
N THR A 147 0.20 19.66 10.62
CA THR A 147 0.07 18.21 10.74
C THR A 147 -0.86 17.63 9.67
N LEU A 148 -0.86 16.31 9.58
CA LEU A 148 -1.76 15.54 8.73
C LEU A 148 -3.21 15.80 9.14
N GLY A 149 -3.52 15.72 10.44
CA GLY A 149 -4.85 15.98 10.99
C GLY A 149 -5.37 17.39 10.70
N GLU A 150 -4.53 18.41 10.83
CA GLU A 150 -4.89 19.80 10.52
C GLU A 150 -5.25 19.96 9.03
N GLN A 151 -4.48 19.37 8.12
CA GLN A 151 -4.78 19.42 6.70
C GLN A 151 -6.05 18.62 6.32
N LEU A 152 -6.29 17.46 6.94
CA LEU A 152 -7.52 16.69 6.71
C LEU A 152 -8.75 17.47 7.18
N LEU A 153 -8.67 18.15 8.34
CA LEU A 153 -9.77 18.99 8.87
C LEU A 153 -10.09 20.17 7.95
N GLU A 154 -9.11 20.70 7.24
CA GLU A 154 -9.30 21.73 6.19
C GLU A 154 -9.87 21.16 4.87
N GLY A 155 -10.19 19.87 4.82
CA GLY A 155 -10.65 19.18 3.60
C GLY A 155 -9.54 18.99 2.55
N ARG A 156 -8.26 19.18 2.92
CA ARG A 156 -7.12 19.01 2.02
C ARG A 156 -6.67 17.55 1.96
N ARG A 157 -5.87 17.24 0.94
CA ARG A 157 -5.18 15.94 0.81
C ARG A 157 -3.71 16.11 1.20
N PRO A 158 -3.29 15.66 2.38
CA PRO A 158 -1.88 15.64 2.76
C PRO A 158 -1.05 14.83 1.78
N HIS A 159 0.05 15.41 1.33
CA HIS A 159 1.06 14.77 0.49
C HIS A 159 2.38 14.68 1.27
N ILE A 160 2.76 13.48 1.72
CA ILE A 160 3.96 13.25 2.52
C ILE A 160 4.59 11.91 2.15
N SER A 161 5.91 11.87 1.98
CA SER A 161 6.64 10.64 1.60
C SER A 161 6.88 9.73 2.81
N TRP A 162 7.08 8.44 2.55
CA TRP A 162 7.37 7.45 3.59
C TRP A 162 8.59 7.83 4.44
N ASP A 163 9.66 8.35 3.83
CA ASP A 163 10.88 8.80 4.54
C ASP A 163 10.64 9.96 5.52
N LYS A 164 9.51 10.68 5.39
CA LYS A 164 9.09 11.72 6.34
C LYS A 164 8.06 11.19 7.33
N ILE A 165 7.24 10.22 6.95
CA ILE A 165 6.27 9.56 7.83
C ILE A 165 6.99 8.67 8.83
N TYR A 166 7.76 7.69 8.35
CA TYR A 166 8.30 6.60 9.15
C TYR A 166 9.05 7.08 10.41
N PRO A 167 9.96 8.06 10.36
CA PRO A 167 10.67 8.51 11.57
C PRO A 167 9.76 9.11 12.65
N GLN A 168 8.55 9.53 12.32
CA GLN A 168 7.60 10.14 13.27
C GLN A 168 6.71 9.09 13.95
N ILE A 169 6.60 7.88 13.38
CA ILE A 169 5.70 6.82 13.85
C ILE A 169 6.35 5.43 13.84
N SER A 170 7.68 5.35 13.81
CA SER A 170 8.41 4.10 13.62
C SER A 170 8.15 3.08 14.73
N GLU A 171 7.87 3.54 15.95
CA GLU A 171 7.50 2.68 17.08
C GLU A 171 6.16 1.93 16.88
N PHE A 172 5.30 2.45 16.01
CA PHE A 172 4.04 1.82 15.62
C PHE A 172 4.16 1.00 14.32
N CYS A 173 5.34 0.95 13.71
CA CYS A 173 5.57 0.26 12.45
C CYS A 173 6.16 -1.13 12.68
N GLU A 174 5.56 -2.13 12.05
CA GLU A 174 6.04 -3.50 12.03
C GLU A 174 6.43 -3.88 10.60
N LYS A 175 7.60 -4.48 10.41
CA LYS A 175 8.00 -5.04 9.11
C LYS A 175 7.44 -6.45 8.98
N ILE A 176 6.39 -6.60 8.19
CA ILE A 176 5.68 -7.87 8.00
C ILE A 176 6.38 -8.76 6.98
N TYR A 177 7.04 -8.14 6.01
CA TYR A 177 7.68 -8.87 4.92
C TYR A 177 8.89 -8.12 4.38
N GLU A 178 9.92 -8.89 4.01
CA GLU A 178 11.08 -8.47 3.24
C GLU A 178 11.53 -9.66 2.38
N GLY A 179 11.52 -9.51 1.06
CA GLY A 179 11.92 -10.57 0.14
C GLY A 179 11.42 -10.39 -1.28
N THR A 180 11.48 -11.45 -2.07
CA THR A 180 11.14 -11.43 -3.51
C THR A 180 9.63 -11.47 -3.76
N PHE A 181 9.19 -11.32 -5.00
CA PHE A 181 7.78 -11.44 -5.35
C PHE A 181 7.27 -12.88 -5.16
N GLU A 182 8.07 -13.88 -5.49
CA GLU A 182 7.71 -15.30 -5.43
C GLU A 182 7.46 -15.75 -3.98
N ASN A 183 8.24 -15.19 -3.05
CA ASN A 183 8.19 -15.55 -1.64
C ASN A 183 6.96 -14.98 -0.90
N ILE A 184 6.17 -14.09 -1.52
CA ILE A 184 4.91 -13.61 -0.93
C ILE A 184 3.88 -14.73 -0.81
N PHE A 185 3.98 -15.77 -1.64
CA PHE A 185 3.04 -16.90 -1.68
C PHE A 185 3.39 -18.04 -0.70
N LEU A 186 4.54 -17.95 -0.02
CA LEU A 186 4.98 -18.96 0.94
C LEU A 186 4.38 -18.67 2.32
N LYS A 187 3.70 -19.63 2.94
CA LYS A 187 3.28 -19.53 4.33
C LYS A 187 4.50 -19.68 5.26
N ILE A 188 4.53 -18.89 6.33
CA ILE A 188 5.47 -19.06 7.45
C ILE A 188 4.82 -19.94 8.51
#